data_AF-A0A5E8H2E7-F1
#
_entry.id   AF-A0A5E8H2E7-F1
#
_cell.length_a   1.000
_cell.length_b   1.000
_cell.length_c   1.000
_cell.angle_alpha   90.00
_cell.angle_beta   90.00
_cell.angle_gamma   90.00
#
_symmetry.space_group_name_H-M   'P 1'
#
loop_
_entity.id
_entity.type
_entity.pdbx_description
1 polymer ?
#
loop_
_entity_poly.entity_id
_entity_poly.type
_entity_poly.pdbx_seq_one_letter_code
_entity_poly.pdbx_strand_id
1 'polypeptide(L)'
;MDDVRSMQAFDAARPELAPNTWQDALLAAQVLKVGGARLGGLWLKARAGGVRDAYLDHLAALLGQDKPWVRVPSSVSLQGLTGSVDIPATALAGRVITQPGLLAKADQGVLLIPMAERVEAPVAALIGETMDRGTCPKAGRSADSAAEDAANFLVIAVDEGADPEEHLPKALGDRLGLMIDLNAIPWSAVASHSPGAERNYTATAADVIISDELIGLLSRLAFAAGVSSLRTLKHLSRLCQTLAALEGRRTVSEADALTAVRLCLGLSLVAQPNDPVEETQPQPAENDQSVSPDAGPKQDPESRDQETSQNAKEDLSALTELLAAVEAGTIDGLPEFLADTTRSSPRARSGKSGAVRKDARRGRPVSTSRMPPRPDARPNILATLRAAAPWQLIRNRNRDLLAAKLERAIAAPPRRKPRTLITRDDYRYQRLRHETPSTAIFVVDASGSTALERLGETKGAIEQLLSRCYVRRDEVAMIAFRGTQAETLLSPTRSLVMAKRKLAGLPGGGPTPLAAGLERGLELALSVRRQGSTPVLVFMTDGRGNIALDGTPDRTRAAEQVHALAEQCRTHEIRAICIDIARRPRESVSTLASTMGADLHILRHADSRAMSDLVNASLEEARS
;
A
#
# COMPACT_ATOMS: atom_id res chain seq x y z
N MET A 1 46.42 21.09 -1.38
CA MET A 1 45.88 21.62 -0.10
C MET A 1 44.41 22.04 -0.22
N ASP A 2 43.92 22.35 -1.43
CA ASP A 2 42.52 22.70 -1.65
C ASP A 2 41.55 21.50 -1.57
N ASP A 3 42.00 20.28 -1.89
CA ASP A 3 41.17 19.07 -1.74
C ASP A 3 40.81 18.77 -0.27
N VAL A 4 41.72 19.03 0.68
CA VAL A 4 41.46 18.81 2.11
C VAL A 4 40.47 19.84 2.66
N ARG A 5 40.51 21.08 2.16
CA ARG A 5 39.53 22.13 2.51
C ARG A 5 38.16 21.84 1.91
N SER A 6 38.09 21.25 0.72
CA SER A 6 36.81 20.83 0.11
C SER A 6 36.17 19.67 0.87
N MET A 7 36.98 18.76 1.42
CA MET A 7 36.49 17.65 2.23
C MET A 7 36.05 18.10 3.64
N GLN A 8 36.76 19.06 4.23
CA GLN A 8 36.35 19.71 5.48
C GLN A 8 35.11 20.59 5.30
N ALA A 9 34.94 21.23 4.14
CA ALA A 9 33.71 21.97 3.80
C ALA A 9 32.52 21.04 3.57
N PHE A 10 32.74 19.83 3.05
CA PHE A 10 31.70 18.79 2.93
C PHE A 10 31.32 18.21 4.30
N ASP A 11 32.29 18.00 5.20
CA ASP A 11 32.02 17.59 6.58
C ASP A 11 31.33 18.70 7.41
N ALA A 12 31.65 19.97 7.15
CA ALA A 12 31.01 21.13 7.79
C ALA A 12 29.64 21.48 7.19
N ALA A 13 29.37 21.06 5.94
CA ALA A 13 28.07 21.14 5.29
C ALA A 13 27.21 19.89 5.51
N ARG A 14 27.55 19.03 6.49
CA ARG A 14 26.60 18.05 7.00
C ARG A 14 25.46 18.86 7.62
N PRO A 15 24.20 18.70 7.17
CA PRO A 15 23.09 19.17 7.96
C PRO A 15 23.28 18.56 9.35
N GLU A 16 23.36 19.40 10.38
CA GLU A 16 23.27 18.95 11.77
C GLU A 16 22.10 17.99 11.81
N LEU A 17 22.42 16.70 12.00
CA LEU A 17 21.49 15.63 11.70
C LEU A 17 20.20 15.88 12.46
N ALA A 18 19.09 15.84 11.72
CA ALA A 18 17.78 15.49 12.25
C ALA A 18 17.93 14.43 13.36
N PRO A 19 17.10 14.48 14.43
CA PRO A 19 17.19 13.57 15.58
C PRO A 19 17.53 12.14 15.12
N ASN A 20 18.66 11.61 15.61
CA ASN A 20 19.36 10.45 15.05
C ASN A 20 18.41 9.29 14.71
N THR A 21 18.02 9.18 13.44
CA THR A 21 17.13 8.11 12.93
C THR A 21 17.68 6.70 13.20
N TRP A 22 19.01 6.56 13.28
CA TRP A 22 19.65 5.32 13.71
C TRP A 22 19.44 5.03 15.21
N GLN A 23 19.48 6.04 16.07
CA GLN A 23 19.18 5.88 17.50
C GLN A 23 17.71 5.55 17.71
N ASP A 24 16.81 6.13 16.92
CA ASP A 24 15.39 5.75 16.90
C ASP A 24 15.18 4.30 16.48
N ALA A 25 15.92 3.82 15.48
CA ALA A 25 15.91 2.41 15.09
C ALA A 25 16.36 1.51 16.26
N LEU A 26 17.47 1.84 16.92
CA LEU A 26 17.96 1.09 18.08
C LEU A 26 16.97 1.13 19.27
N LEU A 27 16.35 2.27 19.52
CA LEU A 27 15.32 2.43 20.54
C LEU A 27 14.08 1.59 20.22
N ALA A 28 13.64 1.59 18.96
CA ALA A 28 12.54 0.74 18.50
C ALA A 28 12.84 -0.74 18.71
N ALA A 29 14.09 -1.19 18.48
CA ALA A 29 14.50 -2.57 18.77
C ALA A 29 14.39 -2.92 20.27
N GLN A 30 14.77 -2.01 21.17
CA GLN A 30 14.64 -2.20 22.62
C GLN A 30 13.17 -2.23 23.06
N VAL A 31 12.38 -1.31 22.55
CA VAL A 31 10.93 -1.25 22.76
C VAL A 31 10.26 -2.55 22.31
N LEU A 32 10.63 -3.09 21.15
CA LEU A 32 10.14 -4.37 20.65
C LEU A 32 10.50 -5.56 21.55
N LYS A 33 11.71 -5.56 22.13
CA LYS A 33 12.14 -6.58 23.09
C LYS A 33 11.26 -6.61 24.33
N VAL A 34 10.89 -5.43 24.86
CA VAL A 34 10.11 -5.30 26.09
C VAL A 34 8.61 -5.45 25.85
N GLY A 35 8.06 -4.78 24.84
CA GLY A 35 6.62 -4.80 24.55
C GLY A 35 6.16 -6.02 23.75
N GLY A 36 7.07 -6.70 23.03
CA GLY A 36 6.80 -7.90 22.26
C GLY A 36 5.65 -7.76 21.26
N ALA A 37 4.92 -8.84 21.02
CA ALA A 37 3.78 -8.87 20.10
C ALA A 37 2.63 -7.91 20.51
N ARG A 38 2.58 -7.44 21.77
CA ARG A 38 1.54 -6.50 22.23
C ARG A 38 1.70 -5.10 21.60
N LEU A 39 2.89 -4.75 21.12
CA LEU A 39 3.10 -3.52 20.36
C LEU A 39 2.64 -3.63 18.89
N GLY A 40 2.21 -4.81 18.45
CA GLY A 40 1.76 -5.09 17.09
C GLY A 40 2.88 -5.62 16.21
N GLY A 41 3.89 -4.80 15.95
CA GLY A 41 5.01 -5.16 15.10
C GLY A 41 5.82 -3.96 14.63
N LEU A 42 6.77 -4.22 13.75
CA LEU A 42 7.64 -3.23 13.12
C LEU A 42 7.39 -3.16 11.63
N TRP A 43 7.13 -1.96 11.13
CA TRP A 43 7.25 -1.61 9.72
C TRP A 43 8.63 -0.98 9.48
N LEU A 44 9.45 -1.67 8.72
CA LEU A 44 10.82 -1.26 8.42
C LEU A 44 10.92 -0.88 6.95
N LYS A 45 11.02 0.42 6.65
CA LYS A 45 11.28 0.92 5.30
C LYS A 45 12.78 0.89 5.07
N ALA A 46 13.24 -0.09 4.30
CA ALA A 46 14.67 -0.29 4.08
C ALA A 46 14.92 -1.12 2.82
N ARG A 47 15.57 -0.51 1.82
CA ARG A 47 16.09 -1.24 0.67
C ARG A 47 17.17 -2.24 1.08
N ALA A 48 17.42 -3.22 0.22
CA ALA A 48 18.51 -4.17 0.43
C ALA A 48 19.87 -3.47 0.51
N GLY A 49 20.56 -3.65 1.65
CA GLY A 49 21.85 -3.02 1.90
C GLY A 49 22.37 -3.31 3.30
N GLY A 50 23.63 -2.94 3.54
CA GLY A 50 24.33 -3.24 4.80
C GLY A 50 23.64 -2.66 6.04
N VAL A 51 23.08 -1.45 5.96
CA VAL A 51 22.37 -0.80 7.09
C VAL A 51 21.19 -1.64 7.56
N ARG A 52 20.38 -2.14 6.61
CA ARG A 52 19.24 -3.01 6.89
C ARG A 52 19.69 -4.31 7.53
N ASP A 53 20.69 -4.94 6.94
CA ASP A 53 21.16 -6.25 7.40
C ASP A 53 21.77 -6.13 8.81
N ALA A 54 22.57 -5.08 9.06
CA ALA A 54 23.11 -4.77 10.39
C ALA A 54 22.01 -4.53 11.44
N TYR A 55 20.93 -3.83 11.07
CA TYR A 55 19.79 -3.62 11.96
C TYR A 55 19.03 -4.91 12.25
N LEU A 56 18.77 -5.75 11.24
CA LEU A 56 18.11 -7.05 11.42
C LEU A 56 18.95 -8.01 12.26
N ASP A 57 20.27 -8.02 12.07
CA ASP A 57 21.20 -8.80 12.89
C ASP A 57 21.22 -8.34 14.35
N HIS A 58 21.21 -7.01 14.57
CA HIS A 58 21.09 -6.45 15.91
C HIS A 58 19.77 -6.84 16.60
N LEU A 59 18.66 -6.76 15.86
CA LEU A 59 17.34 -7.13 16.36
C LEU A 59 17.24 -8.64 16.65
N ALA A 60 17.85 -9.48 15.82
CA ALA A 60 17.97 -10.92 16.06
C ALA A 60 18.79 -11.24 17.31
N ALA A 61 19.90 -10.54 17.54
CA ALA A 61 20.69 -10.67 18.76
C ALA A 61 19.89 -10.25 20.01
N LEU A 62 19.11 -9.16 19.93
CA LEU A 62 18.33 -8.64 21.06
C LEU A 62 17.11 -9.49 21.43
N LEU A 63 16.37 -10.01 20.45
CA LEU A 63 15.15 -10.80 20.70
C LEU A 63 15.45 -12.24 21.16
N GLY A 64 16.70 -12.69 21.01
CA GLY A 64 17.21 -14.01 21.36
C GLY A 64 17.20 -14.96 20.17
N GLN A 65 18.31 -15.67 19.96
CA GLN A 65 18.47 -16.66 18.88
C GLN A 65 17.65 -17.94 19.12
N ASP A 66 17.22 -18.19 20.35
CA ASP A 66 16.42 -19.38 20.71
C ASP A 66 14.95 -19.29 20.23
N LYS A 67 14.48 -18.10 19.86
CA LYS A 67 13.11 -17.91 19.35
C LYS A 67 13.02 -18.29 17.87
N PRO A 68 11.87 -18.82 17.40
CA PRO A 68 11.70 -19.16 16.01
C PRO A 68 11.61 -17.90 15.14
N TRP A 69 12.57 -17.71 14.24
CA TRP A 69 12.54 -16.69 13.19
C TRP A 69 12.00 -17.30 11.89
N VAL A 70 10.72 -17.06 11.60
CA VAL A 70 10.04 -17.62 10.44
C VAL A 70 9.92 -16.57 9.34
N ARG A 71 10.62 -16.79 8.23
CA ARG A 71 10.55 -15.92 7.05
C ARG A 71 9.40 -16.31 6.13
N VAL A 72 8.56 -15.34 5.75
CA VAL A 72 7.41 -15.52 4.85
C VAL A 72 7.78 -15.09 3.43
N PRO A 73 7.84 -16.01 2.45
CA PRO A 73 8.06 -15.61 1.06
C PRO A 73 6.88 -14.79 0.51
N SER A 74 7.15 -13.82 -0.37
CA SER A 74 6.10 -13.01 -1.02
C SER A 74 5.12 -13.84 -1.86
N SER A 75 5.55 -15.00 -2.38
CA SER A 75 4.73 -15.94 -3.14
C SER A 75 4.05 -17.02 -2.29
N VAL A 76 4.00 -16.86 -0.96
CA VAL A 76 3.40 -17.87 -0.06
C VAL A 76 1.92 -18.06 -0.39
N SER A 77 1.47 -19.31 -0.38
CA SER A 77 0.03 -19.62 -0.49
C SER A 77 -0.63 -19.60 0.89
N LEU A 78 -1.94 -19.37 0.95
CA LEU A 78 -2.71 -19.50 2.21
C LEU A 78 -2.50 -20.84 2.92
N GLN A 79 -2.32 -21.91 2.13
CA GLN A 79 -2.03 -23.24 2.67
C GLN A 79 -0.60 -23.35 3.25
N GLY A 80 0.36 -22.60 2.72
CA GLY A 80 1.69 -22.51 3.33
C GLY A 80 1.68 -21.79 4.68
N LEU A 81 0.81 -20.79 4.83
CA LEU A 81 0.64 -20.05 6.09
C LEU A 81 -0.07 -20.85 7.18
N THR A 82 -1.20 -21.49 6.85
CA THR A 82 -2.04 -22.25 7.79
C THR A 82 -1.59 -23.70 7.98
N GLY A 83 -0.83 -24.23 7.03
CA GLY A 83 -0.36 -25.61 7.02
C GLY A 83 -1.23 -26.54 6.20
N SER A 84 -0.80 -27.79 6.11
CA SER A 84 -1.43 -28.77 5.20
C SER A 84 -1.47 -30.18 5.79
N VAL A 85 -2.33 -31.02 5.23
CA VAL A 85 -2.31 -32.47 5.52
C VAL A 85 -1.10 -33.08 4.81
N ASP A 86 -0.27 -33.79 5.56
CA ASP A 86 0.79 -34.63 5.03
C ASP A 86 0.16 -35.90 4.44
N ILE A 87 -0.05 -35.92 3.13
CA ILE A 87 -0.74 -37.02 2.45
C ILE A 87 0.05 -38.33 2.59
N PRO A 88 1.37 -38.38 2.32
CA PRO A 88 2.16 -39.59 2.52
C PRO A 88 2.07 -40.13 3.96
N ALA A 89 2.30 -39.29 4.97
CA ALA A 89 2.28 -39.72 6.37
C ALA A 89 0.87 -40.15 6.81
N THR A 90 -0.16 -39.41 6.40
CA THR A 90 -1.56 -39.74 6.69
C THR A 90 -1.97 -41.08 6.09
N ALA A 91 -1.57 -41.34 4.84
CA ALA A 91 -1.88 -42.59 4.16
C ALA A 91 -1.18 -43.80 4.82
N LEU A 92 0.07 -43.62 5.28
CA LEU A 92 0.81 -44.66 5.99
C LEU A 92 0.27 -44.93 7.40
N ALA A 93 -0.06 -43.87 8.15
CA ALA A 93 -0.49 -43.98 9.54
C ALA A 93 -1.97 -44.33 9.72
N GLY A 94 -2.80 -44.19 8.67
CA GLY A 94 -4.25 -44.42 8.75
C GLY A 94 -5.01 -43.41 9.62
N ARG A 95 -4.33 -42.35 10.08
CA ARG A 95 -4.88 -41.20 10.82
C ARG A 95 -4.33 -39.91 10.22
N VAL A 96 -5.09 -38.81 10.31
CA VAL A 96 -4.69 -37.51 9.73
C VAL A 96 -3.42 -37.00 10.43
N ILE A 97 -2.36 -36.84 9.65
CA ILE A 97 -1.09 -36.20 10.06
C ILE A 97 -1.00 -34.87 9.31
N THR A 98 -0.71 -33.81 10.05
CA THR A 98 -0.68 -32.44 9.55
C THR A 98 0.72 -31.85 9.70
N GLN A 99 1.13 -31.05 8.72
CA GLN A 99 2.32 -30.21 8.82
C GLN A 99 1.90 -28.80 9.23
N PRO A 100 2.48 -28.23 10.30
CA PRO A 100 2.17 -26.89 10.74
C PRO A 100 2.57 -25.86 9.67
N GLY A 101 1.74 -24.84 9.50
CA GLY A 101 2.02 -23.72 8.62
C GLY A 101 3.05 -22.76 9.21
N LEU A 102 3.45 -21.76 8.42
CA LEU A 102 4.41 -20.75 8.88
C LEU A 102 3.90 -19.97 10.10
N LEU A 103 2.59 -19.73 10.22
CA LEU A 103 2.00 -18.99 11.34
C LEU A 103 2.16 -19.75 12.66
N ALA A 104 1.79 -21.03 12.69
CA ALA A 104 1.96 -21.89 13.86
C ALA A 104 3.44 -22.12 14.22
N LYS A 105 4.33 -22.17 13.22
CA LYS A 105 5.79 -22.27 13.45
C LYS A 105 6.39 -21.01 14.06
N ALA A 106 5.74 -19.86 13.88
CA ALA A 106 6.21 -18.59 14.39
C ALA A 106 5.76 -18.32 15.83
N ASP A 107 4.92 -19.18 16.43
CA ASP A 107 4.42 -19.00 17.79
C ASP A 107 5.56 -18.76 18.79
N GLN A 108 5.37 -17.75 19.66
CA GLN A 108 6.37 -17.22 20.61
C GLN A 108 7.67 -16.69 19.98
N GLY A 109 7.69 -16.46 18.67
CA GLY A 109 8.85 -15.96 17.93
C GLY A 109 8.54 -14.75 17.05
N VAL A 110 9.21 -14.71 15.90
CA VAL A 110 9.20 -13.59 14.96
C VAL A 110 8.76 -14.07 13.58
N LEU A 111 7.78 -13.38 13.00
CA LEU A 111 7.35 -13.55 11.62
C LEU A 111 7.95 -12.42 10.77
N LEU A 112 8.99 -12.75 10.00
CA LEU A 112 9.68 -11.82 9.12
C LEU A 112 9.05 -11.85 7.72
N ILE A 113 8.52 -10.72 7.27
CA ILE A 113 7.89 -10.54 5.97
C ILE A 113 8.82 -9.66 5.11
N PRO A 114 9.74 -10.25 4.31
CA PRO A 114 10.49 -9.51 3.30
C PRO A 114 9.57 -9.01 2.19
N MET A 115 9.88 -7.84 1.62
CA MET A 115 9.12 -7.24 0.52
C MET A 115 7.62 -7.16 0.85
N ALA A 116 7.30 -6.61 2.02
CA ALA A 116 5.97 -6.61 2.58
C ALA A 116 4.95 -5.86 1.69
N GLU A 117 5.41 -4.89 0.90
CA GLU A 117 4.64 -4.19 -0.14
C GLU A 117 4.10 -5.12 -1.24
N ARG A 118 4.70 -6.30 -1.42
CA ARG A 118 4.30 -7.30 -2.44
C ARG A 118 3.39 -8.40 -1.90
N VAL A 119 3.01 -8.36 -0.63
CA VAL A 119 2.16 -9.39 -0.03
C VAL A 119 0.73 -9.26 -0.55
N GLU A 120 0.16 -10.37 -1.02
CA GLU A 120 -1.21 -10.36 -1.52
C GLU A 120 -2.23 -10.08 -0.41
N ALA A 121 -3.28 -9.32 -0.72
CA ALA A 121 -4.32 -8.95 0.24
C ALA A 121 -4.91 -10.12 1.07
N PRO A 122 -5.19 -11.32 0.52
CA PRO A 122 -5.69 -12.45 1.33
C PRO A 122 -4.67 -12.97 2.34
N VAL A 123 -3.38 -12.94 1.98
CA VAL A 123 -2.26 -13.38 2.84
C VAL A 123 -2.08 -12.36 3.97
N ALA A 124 -2.06 -11.06 3.62
CA ALA A 124 -1.99 -9.96 4.57
C ALA A 124 -3.17 -9.97 5.55
N ALA A 125 -4.40 -10.22 5.07
CA ALA A 125 -5.59 -10.32 5.91
C ALA A 125 -5.51 -11.47 6.91
N LEU A 126 -5.04 -12.65 6.49
CA LEU A 126 -4.88 -13.80 7.38
C LEU A 126 -3.79 -13.56 8.44
N ILE A 127 -2.66 -12.95 8.06
CA ILE A 127 -1.61 -12.56 9.02
C ILE A 127 -2.19 -11.56 10.02
N GLY A 128 -2.90 -10.53 9.54
CA GLY A 128 -3.52 -9.53 10.40
C GLY A 128 -4.58 -10.09 11.35
N GLU A 129 -5.40 -11.04 10.89
CA GLU A 129 -6.35 -11.74 11.76
C GLU A 129 -5.62 -12.56 12.84
N THR A 130 -4.52 -13.22 12.46
CA THR A 130 -3.70 -14.01 13.39
C THR A 130 -3.04 -13.12 14.45
N MET A 131 -2.55 -11.93 14.06
CA MET A 131 -2.03 -10.93 15.00
C MET A 131 -3.10 -10.47 16.01
N ASP A 132 -4.35 -10.38 15.59
CA ASP A 132 -5.46 -9.92 16.44
C ASP A 132 -5.92 -10.99 17.43
N ARG A 133 -6.00 -12.24 16.97
CA ARG A 133 -6.50 -13.37 17.77
C ARG A 133 -5.42 -14.04 18.60
N GLY A 134 -4.17 -14.02 18.15
CA GLY A 134 -3.08 -14.83 18.68
C GLY A 134 -3.20 -16.32 18.36
N THR A 135 -4.10 -16.68 17.44
CA THR A 135 -4.38 -18.06 17.02
C THR A 135 -4.55 -18.11 15.51
N CYS A 136 -4.26 -19.27 14.93
CA CYS A 136 -4.42 -19.51 13.50
C CYS A 136 -5.19 -20.81 13.22
N PRO A 137 -5.83 -20.94 12.04
CA PRO A 137 -6.55 -22.16 11.69
C PRO A 137 -5.62 -23.38 11.69
N LYS A 138 -6.03 -24.45 12.39
CA LYS A 138 -5.25 -25.69 12.43
C LYS A 138 -5.15 -26.33 11.05
N ALA A 139 -3.94 -26.77 10.69
CA ALA A 139 -3.65 -27.40 9.42
C ALA A 139 -4.61 -28.55 9.08
N GLY A 140 -5.16 -28.57 7.86
CA GLY A 140 -5.79 -29.76 7.29
C GLY A 140 -7.22 -30.10 7.72
N ARG A 141 -7.91 -29.26 8.50
CA ARG A 141 -9.35 -29.43 8.80
C ARG A 141 -10.17 -28.30 8.17
N SER A 142 -10.82 -28.61 7.05
CA SER A 142 -11.63 -27.66 6.28
C SER A 142 -13.10 -27.56 6.76
N ALA A 143 -13.51 -28.26 7.82
CA ALA A 143 -14.94 -28.42 8.15
C ALA A 143 -15.31 -28.24 9.64
N ASP A 144 -14.39 -28.36 10.60
CA ASP A 144 -14.63 -27.98 12.00
C ASP A 144 -13.89 -26.70 12.31
N SER A 145 -14.62 -25.59 12.27
CA SER A 145 -14.14 -24.20 12.37
C SER A 145 -13.67 -23.77 13.78
N ALA A 146 -13.43 -24.71 14.69
CA ALA A 146 -13.12 -24.41 16.09
C ALA A 146 -11.72 -24.87 16.55
N ALA A 147 -11.01 -25.67 15.74
CA ALA A 147 -9.66 -26.12 16.10
C ALA A 147 -8.62 -25.12 15.61
N GLU A 148 -8.02 -24.39 16.55
CA GLU A 148 -6.99 -23.38 16.28
C GLU A 148 -5.64 -23.83 16.90
N ASP A 149 -4.54 -23.45 16.26
CA ASP A 149 -3.20 -23.54 16.83
C ASP A 149 -2.80 -22.16 17.38
N ALA A 150 -2.06 -22.14 18.49
CA ALA A 150 -1.48 -20.91 19.03
C ALA A 150 -0.50 -20.31 18.00
N ALA A 151 -0.55 -18.99 17.83
CA ALA A 151 0.25 -18.26 16.86
C ALA A 151 0.46 -16.81 17.33
N ASN A 152 1.07 -16.65 18.50
CA ASN A 152 1.39 -15.34 19.06
C ASN A 152 2.84 -14.98 18.73
N PHE A 153 3.03 -14.14 17.71
CA PHE A 153 4.35 -13.78 17.17
C PHE A 153 4.49 -12.28 16.96
N LEU A 154 5.73 -11.81 16.95
CA LEU A 154 6.06 -10.44 16.54
C LEU A 154 6.19 -10.37 15.02
N VAL A 155 5.52 -9.41 14.37
CA VAL A 155 5.67 -9.19 12.93
C VAL A 155 6.75 -8.14 12.65
N ILE A 156 7.65 -8.47 11.73
CA ILE A 156 8.60 -7.52 11.14
C ILE A 156 8.33 -7.48 9.64
N ALA A 157 7.74 -6.39 9.18
CA ALA A 157 7.45 -6.15 7.77
C ALA A 157 8.55 -5.27 7.18
N VAL A 158 9.38 -5.85 6.31
CA VAL A 158 10.42 -5.10 5.59
C VAL A 158 9.83 -4.63 4.27
N ASP A 159 9.72 -3.33 4.12
CA ASP A 159 9.19 -2.65 2.95
C ASP A 159 10.36 -2.14 2.10
N GLU A 160 10.47 -2.67 0.89
CA GLU A 160 11.50 -2.32 -0.09
C GLU A 160 10.95 -1.40 -1.20
N GLY A 161 9.74 -0.85 -1.01
CA GLY A 161 9.06 0.01 -1.96
C GLY A 161 9.94 1.15 -2.46
N ALA A 162 10.06 1.27 -3.78
CA ALA A 162 10.80 2.36 -4.42
C ALA A 162 9.89 3.39 -5.09
N ASP A 163 8.69 2.95 -5.48
CA ASP A 163 7.67 3.76 -6.13
C ASP A 163 6.61 4.21 -5.11
N PRO A 164 6.02 5.42 -5.24
CA PRO A 164 4.93 5.89 -4.37
C PRO A 164 3.70 4.98 -4.36
N GLU A 165 3.50 4.18 -5.41
CA GLU A 165 2.41 3.22 -5.55
C GLU A 165 2.66 1.91 -4.77
N GLU A 166 3.91 1.62 -4.39
CA GLU A 166 4.27 0.43 -3.61
C GLU A 166 4.11 0.72 -2.13
N HIS A 167 2.97 0.31 -1.57
CA HIS A 167 2.66 0.50 -0.16
C HIS A 167 2.40 -0.82 0.57
N LEU A 168 2.65 -0.83 1.87
CA LEU A 168 2.26 -1.93 2.73
C LEU A 168 0.74 -2.18 2.63
N PRO A 169 0.26 -3.44 2.61
CA PRO A 169 -1.16 -3.73 2.61
C PRO A 169 -1.88 -3.10 3.80
N LYS A 170 -3.04 -2.45 3.57
CA LYS A 170 -3.87 -1.82 4.62
C LYS A 170 -4.19 -2.77 5.79
N ALA A 171 -4.28 -4.08 5.52
CA ALA A 171 -4.51 -5.10 6.54
C ALA A 171 -3.35 -5.25 7.55
N LEU A 172 -2.11 -4.93 7.16
CA LEU A 172 -0.94 -4.94 8.04
C LEU A 172 -0.62 -3.57 8.60
N GLY A 173 -0.77 -2.49 7.82
CA GLY A 173 -0.35 -1.14 8.20
C GLY A 173 -0.82 -0.69 9.59
N ASP A 174 -2.12 -0.72 9.86
CA ASP A 174 -2.67 -0.30 11.15
C ASP A 174 -2.29 -1.24 12.32
N ARG A 175 -1.79 -2.45 12.03
CA ARG A 175 -1.40 -3.44 13.05
C ARG A 175 0.07 -3.35 13.47
N LEU A 176 0.88 -2.60 12.72
CA LEU A 176 2.29 -2.38 13.04
C LEU A 176 2.39 -1.06 13.79
N GLY A 177 2.69 -1.13 15.09
CA GLY A 177 2.73 0.04 15.96
C GLY A 177 4.03 0.84 15.92
N LEU A 178 5.03 0.37 15.17
CA LEU A 178 6.32 1.04 15.01
C LEU A 178 6.66 1.16 13.52
N MET A 179 7.15 2.32 13.13
CA MET A 179 7.60 2.64 11.78
C MET A 179 9.02 3.21 11.87
N ILE A 180 9.95 2.61 11.12
CA ILE A 180 11.33 3.06 11.01
C ILE A 180 11.72 3.14 9.54
N ASP A 181 12.31 4.27 9.14
CA ASP A 181 12.89 4.45 7.81
C ASP A 181 14.43 4.47 7.89
N LEU A 182 15.06 3.47 7.26
CA LEU A 182 16.51 3.35 7.20
C LEU A 182 17.10 3.82 5.86
N ASN A 183 16.27 4.23 4.89
CA ASN A 183 16.75 4.54 3.54
C ASN A 183 17.69 5.76 3.49
N ALA A 184 17.49 6.72 4.40
CA ALA A 184 18.30 7.93 4.49
C ALA A 184 19.56 7.78 5.38
N ILE A 185 19.79 6.62 6.00
CA ILE A 185 20.86 6.44 6.98
C ILE A 185 22.17 6.05 6.28
N PRO A 186 23.24 6.83 6.42
CA PRO A 186 24.54 6.47 5.85
C PRO A 186 25.20 5.35 6.67
N TRP A 187 25.97 4.48 6.00
CA TRP A 187 26.70 3.37 6.64
C TRP A 187 27.67 3.84 7.74
N SER A 188 28.24 5.04 7.61
CA SER A 188 29.13 5.64 8.62
C SER A 188 28.45 5.86 9.97
N ALA A 189 27.15 6.17 9.99
CA ALA A 189 26.37 6.33 11.21
C ALA A 189 26.12 5.00 11.92
N VAL A 190 26.08 3.89 11.18
CA VAL A 190 25.92 2.53 11.75
C VAL A 190 27.21 2.08 12.42
N ALA A 191 28.35 2.25 11.73
CA ALA A 191 29.65 1.76 12.18
C ALA A 191 30.18 2.45 13.44
N SER A 192 29.75 3.68 13.73
CA SER A 192 30.17 4.45 14.91
C SER A 192 29.44 4.08 16.20
N HIS A 193 28.36 3.31 16.13
CA HIS A 193 27.54 2.97 17.30
C HIS A 193 27.82 1.55 17.76
N SER A 194 28.38 1.43 18.97
CA SER A 194 28.41 0.13 19.66
C SER A 194 27.00 -0.22 20.14
N PRO A 195 26.54 -1.48 20.02
CA PRO A 195 25.25 -1.89 20.56
C PRO A 195 25.24 -1.59 22.05
N GLY A 196 24.33 -0.70 22.47
CA GLY A 196 24.21 -0.28 23.86
C GLY A 196 24.02 -1.49 24.78
N ALA A 197 24.67 -1.45 25.95
CA ALA A 197 24.58 -2.51 26.95
C ALA A 197 23.11 -2.82 27.28
N GLU A 198 22.80 -4.11 27.45
CA GLU A 198 21.49 -4.56 27.91
C GLU A 198 21.11 -3.82 29.20
N ARG A 199 20.07 -3.00 29.14
CA ARG A 199 19.52 -2.35 30.32
C ARG A 199 18.60 -3.34 31.02
N ASN A 200 18.86 -3.63 32.29
CA ASN A 200 17.96 -4.42 33.12
C ASN A 200 16.76 -3.56 33.50
N TYR A 201 15.58 -3.94 33.01
CA TYR A 201 14.34 -3.19 33.21
C TYR A 201 13.65 -3.65 34.49
N THR A 202 13.29 -2.71 35.37
CA THR A 202 12.70 -2.99 36.68
C THR A 202 11.18 -2.87 36.70
N ALA A 203 10.58 -2.11 35.77
CA ALA A 203 9.14 -1.86 35.70
C ALA A 203 8.51 -2.59 34.51
N THR A 204 7.30 -3.15 34.69
CA THR A 204 6.53 -3.66 33.56
C THR A 204 5.69 -2.54 32.96
N ALA A 205 5.58 -2.48 31.63
CA ALA A 205 4.80 -1.43 30.94
C ALA A 205 3.32 -1.37 31.38
N ALA A 206 2.78 -2.44 31.98
CA ALA A 206 1.43 -2.47 32.51
C ALA A 206 1.25 -1.63 33.79
N ASP A 207 2.33 -1.34 34.51
CA ASP A 207 2.30 -0.61 35.77
C ASP A 207 2.42 0.92 35.60
N VAL A 208 2.59 1.38 34.35
CA VAL A 208 2.81 2.79 34.01
C VAL A 208 1.48 3.48 33.73
N ILE A 209 1.27 4.59 34.43
CA ILE A 209 0.06 5.41 34.32
C ILE A 209 0.28 6.51 33.25
N ILE A 210 -0.70 6.67 32.37
CA ILE A 210 -0.80 7.78 31.42
C ILE A 210 -1.97 8.68 31.86
N SER A 211 -1.79 10.00 31.81
CA SER A 211 -2.85 10.94 32.17
C SER A 211 -3.94 11.02 31.08
N ASP A 212 -5.18 11.31 31.48
CA ASP A 212 -6.30 11.47 30.55
C ASP A 212 -6.06 12.65 29.58
N GLU A 213 -5.36 13.69 30.04
CA GLU A 213 -4.97 14.84 29.23
C GLU A 213 -4.02 14.45 28.09
N LEU A 214 -2.99 13.63 28.38
CA LEU A 214 -2.07 13.10 27.37
C LEU A 214 -2.79 12.20 26.37
N ILE A 215 -3.72 11.35 26.82
CA ILE A 215 -4.55 10.54 25.92
C ILE A 215 -5.38 11.44 25.00
N GLY A 216 -5.97 12.51 25.55
CA GLY A 216 -6.73 13.50 24.80
C GLY A 216 -5.90 14.18 23.70
N LEU A 217 -4.68 14.60 24.02
CA LEU A 217 -3.74 15.21 23.07
C LEU A 217 -3.31 14.22 21.98
N LEU A 218 -2.89 13.01 22.36
CA LEU A 218 -2.49 11.96 21.39
C LEU A 218 -3.64 11.58 20.44
N SER A 219 -4.87 11.57 20.94
CA SER A 219 -6.07 11.32 20.13
C SER A 219 -6.30 12.42 19.09
N ARG A 220 -6.21 13.69 19.49
CA ARG A 220 -6.33 14.83 18.56
C ARG A 220 -5.22 14.85 17.52
N LEU A 221 -3.99 14.58 17.95
CA LEU A 221 -2.82 14.54 17.08
C LEU A 221 -2.95 13.41 16.04
N ALA A 222 -3.33 12.20 16.46
CA ALA A 222 -3.58 11.10 15.54
C ALA A 222 -4.70 11.45 14.53
N PHE A 223 -5.79 12.07 15.00
CA PHE A 223 -6.89 12.50 14.14
C PHE A 223 -6.46 13.57 13.13
N ALA A 224 -5.73 14.60 13.58
CA ALA A 224 -5.19 15.66 12.74
C ALA A 224 -4.21 15.12 11.68
N ALA A 225 -3.45 14.07 12.02
CA ALA A 225 -2.54 13.38 11.11
C ALA A 225 -3.24 12.47 10.07
N GLY A 226 -4.57 12.43 10.03
CA GLY A 226 -5.33 11.60 9.09
C GLY A 226 -5.49 10.14 9.52
N VAL A 227 -5.11 9.80 10.76
CA VAL A 227 -5.30 8.46 11.32
C VAL A 227 -6.70 8.35 11.91
N SER A 228 -7.54 7.51 11.31
CA SER A 228 -8.90 7.25 11.79
C SER A 228 -9.01 6.00 12.67
N SER A 229 -7.92 5.23 12.84
CA SER A 229 -7.96 3.99 13.61
C SER A 229 -7.65 4.17 15.09
N LEU A 230 -8.56 3.70 15.95
CA LEU A 230 -8.34 3.60 17.39
C LEU A 230 -7.22 2.61 17.76
N ARG A 231 -6.84 1.73 16.85
CA ARG A 231 -5.73 0.81 17.05
C ARG A 231 -4.40 1.55 17.11
N THR A 232 -4.21 2.59 16.30
CA THR A 232 -3.03 3.44 16.35
C THR A 232 -2.94 4.18 17.70
N LEU A 233 -4.06 4.68 18.23
CA LEU A 233 -4.08 5.27 19.58
C LEU A 233 -3.65 4.26 20.65
N LYS A 234 -4.10 3.01 20.55
CA LYS A 234 -3.67 1.91 21.42
C LYS A 234 -2.16 1.61 21.29
N HIS A 235 -1.61 1.69 20.08
CA HIS A 235 -0.16 1.56 19.86
C HIS A 235 0.60 2.72 20.51
N LEU A 236 0.15 3.97 20.33
CA LEU A 236 0.74 5.16 20.96
C LEU A 236 0.76 5.05 22.48
N SER A 237 -0.37 4.73 23.12
CA SER A 237 -0.42 4.61 24.58
C SER A 237 0.51 3.52 25.11
N ARG A 238 0.52 2.34 24.45
CA ARG A 238 1.42 1.23 24.83
C ARG A 238 2.89 1.58 24.64
N LEU A 239 3.20 2.32 23.59
CA LEU A 239 4.54 2.78 23.29
C LEU A 239 5.02 3.77 24.36
N CYS A 240 4.20 4.76 24.71
CA CYS A 240 4.48 5.69 25.81
C CYS A 240 4.76 4.96 27.12
N GLN A 241 3.91 4.00 27.48
CA GLN A 241 4.08 3.17 28.68
C GLN A 241 5.36 2.35 28.63
N THR A 242 5.71 1.80 27.46
CA THR A 242 6.93 1.01 27.29
C THR A 242 8.16 1.90 27.42
N LEU A 243 8.17 3.09 26.83
CA LEU A 243 9.27 4.06 26.92
C LEU A 243 9.52 4.50 28.38
N ALA A 244 8.46 4.87 29.10
CA ALA A 244 8.57 5.20 30.52
C ALA A 244 9.07 4.01 31.37
N ALA A 245 8.60 2.79 31.08
CA ALA A 245 9.07 1.59 31.75
C ALA A 245 10.55 1.27 31.45
N LEU A 246 11.04 1.53 30.23
CA LEU A 246 12.45 1.39 29.86
C LEU A 246 13.36 2.29 30.70
N GLU A 247 12.85 3.43 31.15
CA GLU A 247 13.54 4.37 32.05
C GLU A 247 13.26 4.13 33.53
N GLY A 248 12.46 3.11 33.88
CA GLY A 248 12.09 2.80 35.26
C GLY A 248 11.08 3.77 35.88
N ARG A 249 10.42 4.62 35.07
CA ARG A 249 9.39 5.56 35.50
C ARG A 249 8.02 4.89 35.55
N ARG A 250 7.15 5.34 36.47
CA ARG A 250 5.77 4.85 36.64
C ARG A 250 4.71 5.77 36.04
N THR A 251 5.13 6.91 35.51
CA THR A 251 4.28 7.91 34.85
C THR A 251 4.89 8.27 33.50
N VAL A 252 4.03 8.41 32.50
CA VAL A 252 4.41 8.87 31.15
C VAL A 252 4.74 10.36 31.18
N SER A 253 5.85 10.74 30.54
CA SER A 253 6.27 12.13 30.34
C SER A 253 5.94 12.64 28.93
N GLU A 254 6.00 13.95 28.71
CA GLU A 254 5.84 14.54 27.37
C GLU A 254 6.90 14.02 26.38
N ALA A 255 8.14 13.85 26.83
CA ALA A 255 9.24 13.33 26.00
C ALA A 255 8.96 11.91 25.47
N ASP A 256 8.31 11.06 26.27
CA ASP A 256 7.89 9.73 25.84
C ASP A 256 6.80 9.81 24.77
N ALA A 257 5.85 10.73 24.93
CA ALA A 257 4.76 10.93 24.00
C ALA A 257 5.25 11.48 22.65
N LEU A 258 6.18 12.44 22.65
CA LEU A 258 6.83 12.93 21.44
C LEU A 258 7.60 11.82 20.72
N THR A 259 8.37 11.02 21.48
CA THR A 259 9.09 9.88 20.91
C THR A 259 8.15 8.81 20.39
N ALA A 260 7.03 8.55 21.07
CA ALA A 260 6.02 7.60 20.63
C ALA A 260 5.33 8.07 19.34
N VAL A 261 5.00 9.36 19.23
CA VAL A 261 4.47 9.98 18.02
C VAL A 261 5.46 9.85 16.86
N ARG A 262 6.75 10.10 17.11
CA ARG A 262 7.81 9.95 16.11
C ARG A 262 7.93 8.50 15.62
N LEU A 263 7.97 7.53 16.53
CA LEU A 263 8.15 6.12 16.19
C LEU A 263 6.89 5.42 15.64
N CYS A 264 5.69 5.88 15.99
CA CYS A 264 4.43 5.27 15.56
C CYS A 264 3.83 5.96 14.33
N LEU A 265 3.88 7.30 14.27
CA LEU A 265 3.29 8.11 13.21
C LEU A 265 4.32 8.69 12.23
N GLY A 266 5.61 8.68 12.56
CA GLY A 266 6.66 9.32 11.76
C GLY A 266 6.70 10.84 11.90
N LEU A 267 5.95 11.42 12.84
CA LEU A 267 5.87 12.86 13.01
C LEU A 267 6.97 13.35 13.94
N SER A 268 7.75 14.33 13.49
CA SER A 268 8.73 15.03 14.31
C SER A 268 8.51 16.53 14.18
N LEU A 269 8.65 17.25 15.29
CA LEU A 269 8.91 18.69 15.23
C LEU A 269 10.26 18.86 14.56
N VAL A 270 10.28 19.49 13.39
CA VAL A 270 11.52 20.06 12.86
C VAL A 270 11.72 21.33 13.65
N ALA A 271 12.77 21.37 14.47
CA ALA A 271 13.20 22.63 15.06
C ALA A 271 13.44 23.60 13.89
N GLN A 272 12.63 24.65 13.79
CA GLN A 272 12.98 25.73 12.87
C GLN A 272 14.36 26.22 13.28
N PRO A 273 15.32 26.37 12.35
CA PRO A 273 16.56 27.03 12.68
C PRO A 273 16.18 28.39 13.26
N ASN A 274 16.48 28.58 14.55
CA ASN A 274 16.22 29.85 15.24
C ASN A 274 16.70 30.97 14.32
N ASP A 275 15.79 31.84 13.88
CA ASP A 275 16.18 33.10 13.27
C ASP A 275 17.22 33.74 14.21
N PRO A 276 18.37 34.18 13.69
CA PRO A 276 19.39 34.78 14.53
C PRO A 276 18.73 35.93 15.29
N VAL A 277 18.74 35.81 16.62
CA VAL A 277 18.28 36.84 17.55
C VAL A 277 18.87 38.16 17.05
N GLU A 278 18.02 39.07 16.58
CA GLU A 278 18.43 40.43 16.29
C GLU A 278 19.08 40.96 17.57
N GLU A 279 20.38 41.22 17.49
CA GLU A 279 21.13 41.91 18.53
C GLU A 279 20.38 43.22 18.83
N THR A 280 19.73 43.26 19.98
CA THR A 280 19.14 44.47 20.53
C THR A 280 20.24 45.52 20.62
N GLN A 281 20.28 46.44 19.68
CA GLN A 281 21.11 47.63 19.76
C GLN A 281 20.70 48.42 21.01
N PRO A 282 21.65 48.82 21.88
CA PRO A 282 21.34 49.58 23.07
C PRO A 282 20.93 51.00 22.67
N GLN A 283 19.67 51.37 22.93
CA GLN A 283 19.22 52.76 22.85
C GLN A 283 19.88 53.58 23.97
N PRO A 284 20.41 54.79 23.68
CA PRO A 284 20.97 55.68 24.69
C PRO A 284 19.89 56.26 25.59
N ALA A 285 20.21 56.35 26.88
CA ALA A 285 19.41 56.99 27.90
C ALA A 285 19.23 58.50 27.67
N GLU A 286 18.01 58.99 27.83
CA GLU A 286 17.73 60.37 28.25
C GLU A 286 16.85 60.33 29.50
N ASN A 287 17.30 61.10 30.51
CA ASN A 287 16.69 61.40 31.81
C ASN A 287 15.23 61.92 31.62
N ASP A 288 14.31 61.91 32.58
CA ASP A 288 14.43 62.51 33.91
C ASP A 288 13.24 62.17 34.84
N GLN A 289 13.57 61.90 36.10
CA GLN A 289 12.93 62.29 37.37
C GLN A 289 11.40 62.40 37.53
N SER A 290 10.87 61.62 38.49
CA SER A 290 10.23 62.17 39.72
C SER A 290 9.95 61.08 40.79
N VAL A 291 10.80 61.03 41.83
CA VAL A 291 10.52 61.14 43.29
C VAL A 291 9.04 60.91 43.71
N SER A 292 8.64 60.02 44.64
CA SER A 292 9.07 59.81 46.04
C SER A 292 8.39 58.57 46.70
N PRO A 293 8.79 58.17 47.93
CA PRO A 293 8.53 56.87 48.57
C PRO A 293 7.45 56.91 49.70
N ASP A 294 7.02 55.72 50.15
CA ASP A 294 7.10 55.24 51.55
C ASP A 294 5.91 54.37 52.03
N ALA A 295 6.26 53.40 52.88
CA ALA A 295 5.50 52.75 53.95
C ALA A 295 4.43 51.66 53.66
N GLY A 296 4.80 50.42 54.00
CA GLY A 296 4.06 49.68 55.04
C GLY A 296 3.30 48.40 54.64
N PRO A 297 3.56 47.23 55.26
CA PRO A 297 3.02 45.93 54.87
C PRO A 297 1.69 45.59 55.55
N LYS A 298 0.83 44.81 54.87
CA LYS A 298 -0.22 44.00 55.52
C LYS A 298 -0.40 42.66 54.80
N GLN A 299 -0.24 41.60 55.59
CA GLN A 299 -0.66 40.20 55.35
C GLN A 299 -2.20 40.17 55.18
N ASP A 300 -2.80 39.30 54.36
CA ASP A 300 -3.00 37.86 54.61
C ASP A 300 -3.58 37.15 53.34
N PRO A 301 -3.71 35.80 53.32
CA PRO A 301 -3.46 34.96 52.15
C PRO A 301 -4.74 34.38 51.51
N GLU A 302 -4.95 34.63 50.22
CA GLU A 302 -5.89 33.85 49.39
C GLU A 302 -5.35 33.75 47.95
N SER A 303 -4.41 32.84 47.71
CA SER A 303 -4.03 32.40 46.35
C SER A 303 -3.03 31.25 46.40
N ARG A 304 -3.38 30.15 47.08
CA ARG A 304 -2.60 28.90 47.01
C ARG A 304 -3.15 27.85 46.04
N ASP A 305 -4.26 28.17 45.35
CA ASP A 305 -4.90 27.27 44.38
C ASP A 305 -4.66 27.66 42.90
N GLN A 306 -3.90 28.73 42.63
CA GLN A 306 -3.61 29.16 41.24
C GLN A 306 -2.21 28.76 40.73
N GLU A 307 -1.22 28.52 41.61
CA GLU A 307 0.14 28.14 41.17
C GLU A 307 0.26 26.70 40.67
N THR A 308 -0.62 25.78 41.13
CA THR A 308 -0.62 24.38 40.65
C THR A 308 -1.21 24.21 39.24
N SER A 309 -2.00 25.18 38.76
CA SER A 309 -2.60 25.12 37.41
C SER A 309 -1.71 25.75 36.32
N GLN A 310 -0.65 26.48 36.69
CA GLN A 310 0.28 27.10 35.74
C GLN A 310 1.45 26.17 35.38
N ASN A 311 2.00 25.40 36.35
CA ASN A 311 3.07 24.43 36.07
C ASN A 311 2.64 23.25 35.18
N ALA A 312 1.37 22.83 35.21
CA ALA A 312 0.88 21.73 34.36
C ALA A 312 0.76 22.13 32.87
N LYS A 313 0.69 23.44 32.55
CA LYS A 313 0.60 23.93 31.16
C LYS A 313 1.96 24.05 30.48
N GLU A 314 3.05 24.15 31.24
CA GLU A 314 4.41 24.16 30.68
C GLU A 314 4.86 22.74 30.26
N ASP A 315 4.37 21.70 30.95
CA ASP A 315 4.72 20.29 30.71
C ASP A 315 4.17 19.66 29.41
N LEU A 316 3.35 20.37 28.62
CA LEU A 316 2.70 19.85 27.39
C LEU A 316 2.81 20.81 26.18
N SER A 317 3.72 21.77 26.25
CA SER A 317 3.86 22.83 25.24
C SER A 317 4.27 22.28 23.87
N ALA A 318 5.21 21.34 23.83
CA ALA A 318 5.75 20.82 22.57
C ALA A 318 4.75 19.92 21.84
N LEU A 319 3.98 19.09 22.56
CA LEU A 319 2.89 18.32 21.95
C LEU A 319 1.78 19.22 21.37
N THR A 320 1.49 20.33 22.05
CA THR A 320 0.49 21.30 21.59
C THR A 320 0.96 22.05 20.34
N GLU A 321 2.25 22.42 20.30
CA GLU A 321 2.89 23.00 19.11
C GLU A 321 2.88 22.02 17.93
N LEU A 322 3.21 20.75 18.18
CA LEU A 322 3.16 19.71 17.15
C LEU A 322 1.75 19.53 16.60
N LEU A 323 0.73 19.50 17.47
CA LEU A 323 -0.67 19.47 17.06
C LEU A 323 -1.02 20.66 16.17
N ALA A 324 -0.64 21.87 16.57
CA ALA A 324 -0.90 23.08 15.79
C ALA A 324 -0.21 23.04 14.42
N ALA A 325 1.03 22.53 14.34
CA ALA A 325 1.75 22.36 13.09
C ALA A 325 1.11 21.29 12.16
N VAL A 326 0.62 20.17 12.72
CA VAL A 326 -0.15 19.16 11.95
C VAL A 326 -1.43 19.79 11.40
N GLU A 327 -2.18 20.52 12.22
CA GLU A 327 -3.44 21.18 11.82
C GLU A 327 -3.21 22.27 10.77
N ALA A 328 -2.08 22.98 10.85
CA ALA A 328 -1.66 23.96 9.85
C ALA A 328 -1.14 23.34 8.53
N GLY A 329 -0.91 22.02 8.50
CA GLY A 329 -0.38 21.31 7.33
C GLY A 329 1.07 21.67 6.99
N THR A 330 1.84 22.18 7.95
CA THR A 330 3.22 22.67 7.76
C THR A 330 4.29 21.61 8.04
N ILE A 331 3.90 20.38 8.37
CA ILE A 331 4.83 19.31 8.73
C ILE A 331 5.23 18.48 7.51
N ASP A 332 6.55 18.37 7.32
CA ASP A 332 7.18 17.37 6.46
C ASP A 332 7.26 16.03 7.21
N GLY A 333 6.87 14.92 6.56
CA GLY A 333 7.03 13.57 7.10
C GLY A 333 5.75 12.78 7.40
N LEU A 334 4.56 13.27 7.04
CA LEU A 334 3.37 12.42 6.98
C LEU A 334 3.66 11.26 6.00
N PRO A 335 3.69 9.99 6.44
CA PRO A 335 3.82 8.89 5.50
C PRO A 335 2.66 8.95 4.50
N GLU A 336 2.98 8.85 3.21
CA GLU A 336 2.07 9.00 2.06
C GLU A 336 0.81 8.11 2.15
N PHE A 337 0.88 7.04 2.96
CA PHE A 337 -0.24 6.18 3.32
C PHE A 337 -1.35 6.85 4.18
N LEU A 338 -1.02 7.85 5.00
CA LEU A 338 -1.99 8.61 5.80
C LEU A 338 -2.73 9.67 4.98
N ALA A 339 -2.12 10.18 3.90
CA ALA A 339 -2.79 11.08 2.97
C ALA A 339 -3.90 10.38 2.15
N ASP A 340 -3.86 9.06 2.08
CA ASP A 340 -4.74 8.25 1.25
C ASP A 340 -6.06 7.87 1.95
N THR A 341 -6.22 8.20 3.25
CA THR A 341 -7.46 7.97 4.01
C THR A 341 -8.45 9.12 3.89
N THR A 342 -8.01 10.34 3.57
CA THR A 342 -8.86 11.54 3.44
C THR A 342 -9.39 11.74 2.02
N ARG A 343 -8.83 11.04 1.02
CA ARG A 343 -9.34 11.01 -0.36
C ARG A 343 -10.23 9.80 -0.65
N SER A 344 -10.97 9.32 0.35
CA SER A 344 -12.05 8.38 0.13
C SER A 344 -13.23 9.10 -0.55
N SER A 345 -13.17 9.21 -1.88
CA SER A 345 -14.36 9.50 -2.67
C SER A 345 -15.38 8.37 -2.39
N PRO A 346 -16.65 8.67 -2.07
CA PRO A 346 -17.63 7.70 -1.55
C PRO A 346 -18.13 6.67 -2.59
N ARG A 347 -17.33 6.38 -3.62
CA ARG A 347 -17.59 5.39 -4.66
C ARG A 347 -16.44 4.44 -4.97
N ALA A 348 -15.34 4.45 -4.20
CA ALA A 348 -14.25 3.49 -4.36
C ALA A 348 -14.70 2.06 -3.99
N ARG A 349 -15.38 1.39 -4.92
CA ARG A 349 -15.57 -0.05 -4.91
C ARG A 349 -14.19 -0.68 -5.00
N SER A 350 -13.83 -1.46 -3.98
CA SER A 350 -12.64 -2.30 -3.86
C SER A 350 -11.88 -2.53 -5.18
N GLY A 351 -10.69 -1.95 -5.29
CA GLY A 351 -9.77 -2.16 -6.41
C GLY A 351 -9.57 -3.65 -6.70
N LYS A 352 -9.83 -4.02 -7.94
CA LYS A 352 -9.44 -5.32 -8.50
C LYS A 352 -8.70 -5.03 -9.79
N SER A 353 -7.58 -5.71 -9.96
CA SER A 353 -6.72 -5.70 -11.15
C SER A 353 -7.35 -6.53 -12.28
N GLY A 354 -7.44 -5.99 -13.49
CA GLY A 354 -8.01 -6.58 -14.73
C GLY A 354 -9.46 -7.04 -14.60
N ALA A 355 -10.30 -6.86 -15.63
CA ALA A 355 -11.62 -7.51 -15.63
C ALA A 355 -11.45 -9.00 -15.31
N VAL A 356 -11.70 -9.39 -14.05
CA VAL A 356 -11.13 -10.64 -13.53
C VAL A 356 -11.92 -11.76 -14.15
N ARG A 357 -11.30 -12.48 -15.07
CA ARG A 357 -11.93 -13.68 -15.63
C ARG A 357 -11.87 -14.77 -14.56
N LYS A 358 -12.93 -14.83 -13.75
CA LYS A 358 -13.17 -15.93 -12.82
C LYS A 358 -13.18 -17.23 -13.63
N ASP A 359 -12.49 -18.23 -13.10
CA ASP A 359 -12.34 -19.54 -13.73
C ASP A 359 -11.57 -19.51 -15.05
N ALA A 360 -10.49 -18.75 -15.19
CA ALA A 360 -9.69 -18.72 -16.42
C ALA A 360 -9.03 -20.08 -16.77
N ARG A 361 -8.64 -20.30 -18.05
CA ARG A 361 -7.96 -21.54 -18.49
C ARG A 361 -6.49 -21.60 -18.06
N ARG A 362 -5.90 -20.44 -17.84
CA ARG A 362 -4.51 -20.23 -17.43
C ARG A 362 -4.52 -19.17 -16.32
N GLY A 363 -3.44 -19.05 -15.57
CA GLY A 363 -3.26 -18.00 -14.58
C GLY A 363 -2.94 -18.55 -13.20
N ARG A 364 -2.95 -17.68 -12.20
CA ARG A 364 -2.54 -18.00 -10.84
C ARG A 364 -3.61 -18.87 -10.16
N PRO A 365 -3.25 -19.97 -9.47
CA PRO A 365 -4.19 -20.72 -8.66
C PRO A 365 -4.62 -19.89 -7.46
N VAL A 366 -5.93 -19.70 -7.28
CA VAL A 366 -6.49 -18.88 -6.20
C VAL A 366 -7.12 -19.74 -5.11
N SER A 367 -7.92 -20.72 -5.51
CA SER A 367 -8.63 -21.59 -4.56
C SER A 367 -9.04 -22.91 -5.19
N THR A 368 -9.63 -23.79 -4.39
CA THR A 368 -10.22 -25.04 -4.87
C THR A 368 -11.74 -25.02 -4.74
N SER A 369 -12.45 -25.57 -5.73
CA SER A 369 -13.91 -25.74 -5.70
C SER A 369 -14.30 -27.22 -5.73
N ARG A 370 -15.49 -27.56 -5.19
CA ARG A 370 -16.05 -28.92 -5.29
C ARG A 370 -16.61 -29.22 -6.67
N MET A 371 -17.05 -28.19 -7.37
CA MET A 371 -17.61 -28.32 -8.71
C MET A 371 -16.56 -27.99 -9.77
N PRO A 372 -16.58 -28.72 -10.90
CA PRO A 372 -15.73 -28.37 -12.03
C PRO A 372 -16.11 -26.98 -12.53
N PRO A 373 -15.16 -26.02 -12.58
CA PRO A 373 -15.44 -24.67 -13.10
C PRO A 373 -15.77 -24.68 -14.59
N ARG A 374 -15.42 -25.76 -15.30
CA ARG A 374 -15.74 -26.00 -16.71
C ARG A 374 -15.97 -27.49 -16.97
N PRO A 375 -16.71 -27.87 -18.02
CA PRO A 375 -16.93 -29.27 -18.37
C PRO A 375 -15.64 -30.09 -18.59
N ASP A 376 -14.58 -29.44 -19.08
CA ASP A 376 -13.27 -30.03 -19.36
C ASP A 376 -12.27 -29.95 -18.18
N ALA A 377 -12.67 -29.37 -17.04
CA ALA A 377 -11.78 -29.15 -15.91
C ALA A 377 -11.38 -30.49 -15.28
N ARG A 378 -10.08 -30.75 -15.21
CA ARG A 378 -9.54 -31.94 -14.53
C ARG A 378 -9.52 -31.72 -13.01
N PRO A 379 -9.91 -32.72 -12.20
CA PRO A 379 -9.79 -32.61 -10.76
C PRO A 379 -8.32 -32.47 -10.36
N ASN A 380 -8.05 -31.59 -9.40
CA ASN A 380 -6.76 -31.50 -8.75
C ASN A 380 -6.61 -32.75 -7.86
N ILE A 381 -5.73 -33.65 -8.29
CA ILE A 381 -5.46 -34.93 -7.62
C ILE A 381 -5.06 -34.70 -6.16
N LEU A 382 -4.12 -33.77 -5.92
CA LEU A 382 -3.57 -33.52 -4.59
C LEU A 382 -4.65 -32.96 -3.64
N ALA A 383 -5.43 -31.99 -4.09
CA ALA A 383 -6.52 -31.40 -3.31
C ALA A 383 -7.66 -32.41 -3.07
N THR A 384 -7.95 -33.26 -4.05
CA THR A 384 -8.96 -34.33 -3.94
C THR A 384 -8.53 -35.38 -2.93
N LEU A 385 -7.26 -35.82 -2.99
CA LEU A 385 -6.70 -36.76 -2.02
C LEU A 385 -6.66 -36.18 -0.61
N ARG A 386 -6.32 -34.89 -0.44
CA ARG A 386 -6.40 -34.22 0.87
C ARG A 386 -7.82 -34.17 1.42
N ALA A 387 -8.82 -33.91 0.58
CA ALA A 387 -10.22 -33.90 0.99
C ALA A 387 -10.70 -35.30 1.39
N ALA A 388 -10.24 -36.34 0.68
CA ALA A 388 -10.60 -37.73 0.94
C ALA A 388 -9.85 -38.34 2.15
N ALA A 389 -8.63 -37.86 2.46
CA ALA A 389 -7.72 -38.45 3.45
C ALA A 389 -8.34 -38.63 4.86
N PRO A 390 -9.05 -37.64 5.45
CA PRO A 390 -9.65 -37.80 6.78
C PRO A 390 -10.70 -38.91 6.87
N TRP A 391 -11.39 -39.19 5.77
CA TRP A 391 -12.51 -40.13 5.73
C TRP A 391 -12.08 -41.58 5.48
N GLN A 392 -10.80 -41.82 5.17
CA GLN A 392 -10.33 -43.15 4.77
C GLN A 392 -10.53 -44.21 5.84
N LEU A 393 -10.35 -43.87 7.12
CA LEU A 393 -10.56 -44.81 8.23
C LEU A 393 -12.03 -45.28 8.29
N ILE A 394 -12.97 -44.33 8.28
CA ILE A 394 -14.41 -44.61 8.34
C ILE A 394 -14.85 -45.39 7.09
N ARG A 395 -14.40 -44.96 5.91
CA ARG A 395 -14.76 -45.62 4.64
C ARG A 395 -14.19 -47.02 4.53
N ASN A 396 -12.97 -47.27 5.01
CA ASN A 396 -12.38 -48.61 5.06
C ASN A 396 -13.15 -49.51 6.03
N ARG A 397 -13.48 -49.03 7.24
CA ARG A 397 -14.31 -49.80 8.19
C ARG A 397 -15.67 -50.14 7.61
N ASN A 398 -16.36 -49.19 6.98
CA ASN A 398 -17.65 -49.43 6.34
C ASN A 398 -17.53 -50.45 5.21
N ARG A 399 -16.46 -50.38 4.40
CA ARG A 399 -16.19 -51.38 3.36
C ARG A 399 -15.94 -52.76 3.96
N ASP A 400 -15.18 -52.86 5.04
CA ASP A 400 -14.88 -54.13 5.71
C ASP A 400 -16.16 -54.75 6.33
N LEU A 401 -17.04 -53.93 6.90
CA LEU A 401 -18.35 -54.35 7.40
C LEU A 401 -19.28 -54.81 6.29
N LEU A 402 -19.32 -54.09 5.16
CA LEU A 402 -20.10 -54.50 3.98
C LEU A 402 -19.55 -55.79 3.37
N ALA A 403 -18.22 -55.91 3.28
CA ALA A 403 -17.56 -57.11 2.81
C ALA A 403 -17.85 -58.30 3.73
N ALA A 404 -17.82 -58.13 5.06
CA ALA A 404 -18.19 -59.19 6.00
C ALA A 404 -19.67 -59.62 5.89
N LYS A 405 -20.57 -58.70 5.52
CA LYS A 405 -21.98 -59.03 5.23
C LYS A 405 -22.13 -59.80 3.91
N LEU A 406 -21.31 -59.49 2.90
CA LEU A 406 -21.31 -60.12 1.56
C LEU A 406 -20.51 -61.44 1.50
N GLU A 407 -19.41 -61.57 2.26
CA GLU A 407 -18.51 -62.74 2.32
C GLU A 407 -19.13 -63.96 3.04
N ARG A 408 -20.36 -63.84 3.56
CA ARG A 408 -21.18 -65.04 3.81
C ARG A 408 -21.52 -65.82 2.52
N ALA A 409 -21.19 -65.31 1.33
CA ALA A 409 -21.53 -65.93 0.05
C ALA A 409 -20.38 -66.61 -0.73
N ILE A 410 -19.11 -66.17 -0.74
CA ILE A 410 -17.98 -66.90 -1.38
C ILE A 410 -16.63 -66.45 -0.76
N ALA A 411 -15.72 -67.40 -0.50
CA ALA A 411 -14.35 -67.18 -0.02
C ALA A 411 -13.49 -66.37 -1.00
N ALA A 412 -12.98 -65.21 -0.58
CA ALA A 412 -12.16 -64.32 -1.41
C ALA A 412 -10.66 -64.33 -1.02
N PRO A 413 -9.74 -64.16 -1.98
CA PRO A 413 -8.27 -64.24 -1.80
C PRO A 413 -7.69 -63.09 -0.94
N PRO A 414 -6.40 -63.19 -0.49
CA PRO A 414 -5.81 -62.24 0.46
C PRO A 414 -5.85 -60.79 -0.05
N ARG A 415 -6.39 -59.91 0.79
CA ARG A 415 -6.66 -58.50 0.48
C ARG A 415 -5.37 -57.73 0.20
N ARG A 416 -5.18 -57.29 -1.05
CA ARG A 416 -4.24 -56.20 -1.40
C ARG A 416 -4.55 -54.98 -0.53
N LYS A 417 -3.51 -54.23 -0.13
CA LYS A 417 -3.63 -53.00 0.69
C LYS A 417 -4.81 -52.13 0.22
N PRO A 418 -5.63 -51.62 1.15
CA PRO A 418 -6.85 -50.89 0.80
C PRO A 418 -6.52 -49.68 -0.06
N ARG A 419 -6.99 -49.68 -1.31
CA ARG A 419 -6.93 -48.49 -2.19
C ARG A 419 -7.74 -47.36 -1.55
N THR A 420 -7.22 -46.15 -1.65
CA THR A 420 -7.88 -44.92 -1.19
C THR A 420 -9.27 -44.80 -1.85
N LEU A 421 -10.32 -44.69 -1.02
CA LEU A 421 -11.70 -44.57 -1.46
C LEU A 421 -12.05 -43.11 -1.67
N ILE A 422 -12.25 -42.70 -2.91
CA ILE A 422 -12.59 -41.33 -3.32
C ILE A 422 -14.07 -41.30 -3.73
N THR A 423 -14.87 -40.42 -3.13
CA THR A 423 -16.27 -40.19 -3.49
C THR A 423 -16.42 -38.91 -4.30
N ARG A 424 -17.62 -38.68 -4.86
CA ARG A 424 -17.90 -37.47 -5.65
C ARG A 424 -17.68 -36.18 -4.85
N ASP A 425 -17.94 -36.21 -3.54
CA ASP A 425 -17.79 -35.06 -2.65
C ASP A 425 -16.34 -34.70 -2.33
N ASP A 426 -15.40 -35.60 -2.62
CA ASP A 426 -13.98 -35.35 -2.41
C ASP A 426 -13.36 -34.58 -3.58
N TYR A 427 -13.98 -34.59 -4.77
CA TYR A 427 -13.40 -33.93 -5.93
C TYR A 427 -13.15 -32.46 -5.64
N ARG A 428 -11.92 -32.02 -5.91
CA ARG A 428 -11.51 -30.62 -5.82
C ARG A 428 -10.94 -30.19 -7.16
N TYR A 429 -11.39 -29.06 -7.67
CA TYR A 429 -10.94 -28.46 -8.92
C TYR A 429 -10.21 -27.16 -8.63
N GLN A 430 -9.10 -26.92 -9.31
CA GLN A 430 -8.38 -25.64 -9.18
C GLN A 430 -9.16 -24.53 -9.88
N ARG A 431 -9.37 -23.44 -9.15
CA ARG A 431 -9.80 -22.16 -9.73
C ARG A 431 -8.57 -21.34 -10.06
N LEU A 432 -8.40 -21.07 -11.34
CA LEU A 432 -7.35 -20.20 -11.85
C LEU A 432 -7.91 -18.80 -12.09
N ARG A 433 -7.11 -17.78 -11.76
CA ARG A 433 -7.39 -16.38 -12.06
C ARG A 433 -6.40 -15.91 -13.11
N HIS A 434 -6.90 -15.40 -14.23
CA HIS A 434 -6.09 -14.72 -15.25
C HIS A 434 -6.50 -13.26 -15.26
N GLU A 435 -5.51 -12.38 -15.10
CA GLU A 435 -5.67 -10.97 -15.38
C GLU A 435 -5.53 -10.80 -16.90
N THR A 436 -6.57 -10.30 -17.55
CA THR A 436 -6.50 -9.95 -18.97
C THR A 436 -5.61 -8.72 -19.15
N PRO A 437 -4.73 -8.70 -20.16
CA PRO A 437 -3.89 -7.53 -20.42
C PRO A 437 -4.76 -6.31 -20.74
N SER A 438 -4.39 -5.13 -20.25
CA SER A 438 -5.02 -3.87 -20.67
C SER A 438 -4.33 -3.32 -21.91
N THR A 439 -5.10 -2.66 -22.77
CA THR A 439 -4.58 -1.90 -23.91
C THR A 439 -5.03 -0.45 -23.81
N ALA A 440 -4.08 0.47 -23.67
CA ALA A 440 -4.33 1.90 -23.74
C ALA A 440 -4.29 2.35 -25.21
N ILE A 441 -5.39 2.94 -25.69
CA ILE A 441 -5.53 3.44 -27.06
C ILE A 441 -5.54 4.97 -26.98
N PHE A 442 -4.41 5.59 -27.31
CA PHE A 442 -4.28 7.04 -27.36
C PHE A 442 -4.85 7.57 -28.66
N VAL A 443 -5.85 8.44 -28.57
CA VAL A 443 -6.47 9.13 -29.71
C VAL A 443 -6.11 10.60 -29.60
N VAL A 444 -5.08 11.00 -30.33
CA VAL A 444 -4.37 12.27 -30.16
C VAL A 444 -4.71 13.23 -31.29
N ASP A 445 -5.14 14.43 -30.92
CA ASP A 445 -5.32 15.55 -31.84
C ASP A 445 -3.97 16.14 -32.26
N ALA A 446 -3.63 16.01 -33.54
CA ALA A 446 -2.42 16.60 -34.13
C ALA A 446 -2.71 17.90 -34.90
N SER A 447 -3.95 18.43 -34.81
CA SER A 447 -4.40 19.61 -35.53
C SER A 447 -3.81 20.91 -34.96
N GLY A 448 -3.59 21.89 -35.84
CA GLY A 448 -2.82 23.09 -35.51
C GLY A 448 -3.65 24.36 -35.53
N SER A 449 -3.92 24.92 -34.35
CA SER A 449 -4.12 26.37 -34.21
C SER A 449 -3.40 27.01 -33.01
N THR A 450 -2.66 26.23 -32.21
CA THR A 450 -1.87 26.73 -31.05
C THR A 450 -0.56 25.92 -30.81
N ALA A 451 0.07 25.48 -31.91
CA ALA A 451 0.56 24.11 -32.04
C ALA A 451 2.00 23.75 -31.57
N LEU A 452 2.98 24.65 -31.46
CA LEU A 452 4.37 24.18 -31.24
C LEU A 452 4.69 23.86 -29.76
N GLU A 453 4.40 24.78 -28.84
CA GLU A 453 4.65 24.60 -27.39
C GLU A 453 3.73 23.53 -26.78
N ARG A 454 2.45 23.52 -27.17
CA ARG A 454 1.45 22.58 -26.62
C ARG A 454 1.59 21.15 -27.13
N LEU A 455 2.08 20.95 -28.35
CA LEU A 455 2.45 19.60 -28.79
C LEU A 455 3.66 19.08 -28.03
N GLY A 456 4.59 19.96 -27.62
CA GLY A 456 5.67 19.62 -26.70
C GLY A 456 5.15 19.14 -25.35
N GLU A 457 4.23 19.90 -24.75
CA GLU A 457 3.57 19.54 -23.48
C GLU A 457 2.76 18.23 -23.59
N THR A 458 1.97 18.08 -24.66
CA THR A 458 1.17 16.87 -24.93
C THR A 458 2.07 15.66 -25.15
N LYS A 459 3.19 15.81 -25.87
CA LYS A 459 4.20 14.76 -26.02
C LYS A 459 4.83 14.40 -24.67
N GLY A 460 5.14 15.38 -23.83
CA GLY A 460 5.65 15.14 -22.47
C GLY A 460 4.67 14.37 -21.60
N ALA A 461 3.38 14.73 -21.64
CA ALA A 461 2.32 14.03 -20.92
C ALA A 461 2.13 12.59 -21.44
N ILE A 462 2.08 12.39 -22.76
CA ILE A 462 1.98 11.06 -23.35
C ILE A 462 3.23 10.23 -23.00
N GLU A 463 4.43 10.79 -23.01
CA GLU A 463 5.65 10.05 -22.66
C GLU A 463 5.66 9.55 -21.21
N GLN A 464 5.14 10.36 -20.28
CA GLN A 464 4.95 9.95 -18.89
C GLN A 464 3.93 8.81 -18.80
N LEU A 465 2.79 8.93 -19.49
CA LEU A 465 1.77 7.89 -19.56
C LEU A 465 2.30 6.58 -20.18
N LEU A 466 3.06 6.66 -21.28
CA LEU A 466 3.70 5.52 -21.93
C LEU A 466 4.68 4.80 -21.00
N SER A 467 5.48 5.56 -20.25
CA SER A 467 6.46 5.01 -19.32
C SER A 467 5.78 4.22 -18.20
N ARG A 468 4.61 4.65 -17.73
CA ARG A 468 3.81 3.93 -16.74
C ARG A 468 3.08 2.71 -17.31
N CYS A 469 2.53 2.81 -18.53
CA CYS A 469 1.98 1.65 -19.25
C CYS A 469 3.02 0.54 -19.42
N TYR A 470 4.29 0.88 -19.61
CA TYR A 470 5.40 -0.08 -19.69
C TYR A 470 5.63 -0.83 -18.38
N VAL A 471 5.71 -0.12 -17.24
CA VAL A 471 5.87 -0.74 -15.90
C VAL A 471 4.76 -1.76 -15.64
N ARG A 472 3.52 -1.39 -16.00
CA ARG A 472 2.31 -2.22 -15.84
C ARG A 472 2.15 -3.33 -16.87
N ARG A 473 3.06 -3.40 -17.86
CA ARG A 473 3.03 -4.33 -19.01
C ARG A 473 1.76 -4.24 -19.86
N ASP A 474 1.20 -3.04 -19.94
CA ASP A 474 0.05 -2.74 -20.79
C ASP A 474 0.47 -2.61 -22.26
N GLU A 475 -0.42 -2.99 -23.16
CA GLU A 475 -0.26 -2.73 -24.59
C GLU A 475 -0.66 -1.30 -24.88
N VAL A 476 0.04 -0.68 -25.83
CA VAL A 476 -0.24 0.69 -26.24
C VAL A 476 -0.51 0.72 -27.74
N ALA A 477 -1.58 1.42 -28.11
CA ALA A 477 -1.86 1.83 -29.47
C ALA A 477 -1.98 3.35 -29.54
N MET A 478 -1.67 3.91 -30.71
CA MET A 478 -1.75 5.34 -30.95
C MET A 478 -2.43 5.61 -32.28
N ILE A 479 -3.45 6.46 -32.23
CA ILE A 479 -4.20 6.98 -33.35
C ILE A 479 -3.98 8.49 -33.33
N ALA A 480 -3.55 9.06 -34.44
CA ALA A 480 -3.48 10.49 -34.62
C ALA A 480 -4.45 10.90 -35.72
N PHE A 481 -5.17 11.99 -35.51
CA PHE A 481 -6.09 12.54 -36.50
C PHE A 481 -5.66 13.95 -36.90
N ARG A 482 -5.62 14.19 -38.22
CA ARG A 482 -5.23 15.47 -38.83
C ARG A 482 -5.75 15.56 -40.26
N GLY A 483 -5.86 16.78 -40.78
CA GLY A 483 -6.34 16.92 -42.16
C GLY A 483 -7.77 16.39 -42.24
N THR A 484 -8.04 15.47 -43.16
CA THR A 484 -9.38 14.89 -43.36
C THR A 484 -9.53 13.46 -42.81
N GLN A 485 -8.50 12.87 -42.19
CA GLN A 485 -8.49 11.46 -41.81
C GLN A 485 -7.86 11.20 -40.43
N ALA A 486 -8.11 9.99 -39.89
CA ALA A 486 -7.48 9.46 -38.69
C ALA A 486 -6.61 8.24 -39.05
N GLU A 487 -5.34 8.26 -38.64
CA GLU A 487 -4.36 7.20 -38.93
C GLU A 487 -3.91 6.49 -37.65
N THR A 488 -3.83 5.16 -37.70
CA THR A 488 -3.25 4.35 -36.62
C THR A 488 -1.73 4.33 -36.74
N LEU A 489 -1.05 5.25 -36.04
CA LEU A 489 0.41 5.38 -36.06
C LEU A 489 1.14 4.22 -35.37
N LEU A 490 0.48 3.61 -34.39
CA LEU A 490 1.00 2.49 -33.63
C LEU A 490 -0.13 1.49 -33.39
N SER A 491 -0.01 0.30 -33.98
CA SER A 491 -0.84 -0.86 -33.61
C SER A 491 -0.51 -1.31 -32.18
N PRO A 492 -1.43 -2.00 -31.46
CA PRO A 492 -1.20 -2.47 -30.10
C PRO A 492 0.16 -3.16 -29.94
N THR A 493 1.05 -2.56 -29.15
CA THR A 493 2.40 -3.07 -28.91
C THR A 493 2.84 -2.81 -27.49
N ARG A 494 3.78 -3.61 -27.00
CA ARG A 494 4.45 -3.41 -25.69
C ARG A 494 5.79 -2.69 -25.83
N SER A 495 6.20 -2.34 -27.05
CA SER A 495 7.48 -1.67 -27.28
C SER A 495 7.38 -0.19 -26.95
N LEU A 496 7.88 0.17 -25.76
CA LEU A 496 8.05 1.56 -25.35
C LEU A 496 8.91 2.34 -26.35
N VAL A 497 10.00 1.72 -26.85
CA VAL A 497 10.91 2.33 -27.81
C VAL A 497 10.20 2.71 -29.12
N MET A 498 9.36 1.81 -29.67
CA MET A 498 8.59 2.13 -30.87
C MET A 498 7.54 3.20 -30.61
N ALA A 499 6.87 3.17 -29.46
CA ALA A 499 5.89 4.18 -29.07
C ALA A 499 6.54 5.57 -28.94
N LYS A 500 7.67 5.69 -28.23
CA LYS A 500 8.43 6.94 -28.09
C LYS A 500 8.93 7.47 -29.44
N ARG A 501 9.45 6.61 -30.30
CA ARG A 501 9.91 7.01 -31.65
C ARG A 501 8.78 7.57 -32.51
N LYS A 502 7.59 6.94 -32.46
CA LYS A 502 6.40 7.41 -33.18
C LYS A 502 5.83 8.70 -32.59
N LEU A 503 5.88 8.85 -31.27
CA LEU A 503 5.48 10.07 -30.57
C LEU A 503 6.38 11.26 -30.90
N ALA A 504 7.71 11.06 -30.91
CA ALA A 504 8.68 12.08 -31.28
C ALA A 504 8.42 12.61 -32.70
N GLY A 505 8.10 11.70 -33.63
CA GLY A 505 7.78 12.00 -35.03
C GLY A 505 6.36 12.48 -35.32
N LEU A 506 5.51 12.75 -34.30
CA LEU A 506 4.17 13.28 -34.53
C LEU A 506 4.24 14.65 -35.25
N PRO A 507 3.68 14.77 -36.47
CA PRO A 507 3.65 16.02 -37.21
C PRO A 507 2.55 16.94 -36.65
N GLY A 508 2.84 18.24 -36.49
CA GLY A 508 1.84 19.22 -36.06
C GLY A 508 1.21 19.96 -37.24
N GLY A 509 -0.12 20.11 -37.23
CA GLY A 509 -0.83 21.00 -38.14
C GLY A 509 -2.01 20.38 -38.91
N GLY A 510 -2.89 21.26 -39.40
CA GLY A 510 -4.07 20.90 -40.20
C GLY A 510 -5.39 21.00 -39.44
N PRO A 511 -6.53 20.78 -40.12
CA PRO A 511 -7.84 20.71 -39.49
C PRO A 511 -8.03 19.43 -38.66
N THR A 512 -9.11 19.41 -37.87
CA THR A 512 -9.36 18.46 -36.78
C THR A 512 -10.53 17.52 -37.10
N PRO A 513 -10.28 16.33 -37.68
CA PRO A 513 -11.33 15.35 -37.99
C PRO A 513 -11.63 14.47 -36.77
N LEU A 514 -12.24 15.08 -35.74
CA LEU A 514 -12.54 14.42 -34.47
C LEU A 514 -13.46 13.20 -34.62
N ALA A 515 -14.47 13.28 -35.52
CA ALA A 515 -15.38 12.17 -35.80
C ALA A 515 -14.62 10.92 -36.30
N ALA A 516 -13.69 11.11 -37.24
CA ALA A 516 -12.87 10.02 -37.78
C ALA A 516 -11.93 9.42 -36.72
N GLY A 517 -11.39 10.27 -35.83
CA GLY A 517 -10.59 9.80 -34.69
C GLY A 517 -11.39 8.91 -33.74
N LEU A 518 -12.63 9.30 -33.44
CA LEU A 518 -13.51 8.59 -32.52
C LEU A 518 -14.03 7.27 -33.11
N GLU A 519 -14.41 7.27 -34.39
CA GLU A 519 -14.75 6.05 -35.13
C GLU A 519 -13.60 5.04 -35.12
N ARG A 520 -12.40 5.49 -35.51
CA ARG A 520 -11.21 4.62 -35.57
C ARG A 520 -10.81 4.09 -34.20
N GLY A 521 -10.93 4.93 -33.16
CA GLY A 521 -10.71 4.55 -31.76
C GLY A 521 -11.68 3.45 -31.31
N LEU A 522 -12.98 3.63 -31.58
CA LEU A 522 -14.02 2.66 -31.24
C LEU A 522 -13.79 1.32 -31.96
N GLU A 523 -13.49 1.33 -33.25
CA GLU A 523 -13.16 0.10 -34.01
C GLU A 523 -11.99 -0.66 -33.38
N LEU A 524 -10.92 0.05 -33.05
CA LEU A 524 -9.73 -0.57 -32.46
C LEU A 524 -10.03 -1.11 -31.07
N ALA A 525 -10.79 -0.38 -30.25
CA ALA A 525 -11.24 -0.83 -28.93
C ALA A 525 -12.08 -2.12 -29.02
N LEU A 526 -13.02 -2.19 -29.96
CA LEU A 526 -13.81 -3.39 -30.21
C LEU A 526 -12.95 -4.57 -30.67
N SER A 527 -11.96 -4.33 -31.53
CA SER A 527 -11.01 -5.36 -31.97
C SER A 527 -10.16 -5.91 -30.81
N VAL A 528 -9.56 -5.02 -30.01
CA VAL A 528 -8.77 -5.37 -28.82
C VAL A 528 -9.61 -6.18 -27.82
N ARG A 529 -10.87 -5.78 -27.62
CA ARG A 529 -11.80 -6.52 -26.76
C ARG A 529 -12.07 -7.94 -27.27
N ARG A 530 -12.23 -8.13 -28.58
CA ARG A 530 -12.38 -9.47 -29.19
C ARG A 530 -11.14 -10.34 -29.02
N GLN A 531 -9.95 -9.73 -29.01
CA GLN A 531 -8.67 -10.41 -28.74
C GLN A 531 -8.48 -10.77 -27.26
N GLY A 532 -9.41 -10.37 -26.38
CA GLY A 532 -9.40 -10.69 -24.96
C GLY A 532 -8.56 -9.74 -24.10
N SER A 533 -8.22 -8.56 -24.63
CA SER A 533 -7.63 -7.47 -23.85
C SER A 533 -8.71 -6.45 -23.47
N THR A 534 -8.51 -5.75 -22.36
CA THR A 534 -9.43 -4.69 -21.91
C THR A 534 -9.00 -3.35 -22.51
N PRO A 535 -9.76 -2.75 -23.46
CA PRO A 535 -9.41 -1.48 -24.06
C PRO A 535 -9.74 -0.31 -23.14
N VAL A 536 -8.88 0.71 -23.13
CA VAL A 536 -9.14 2.04 -22.57
C VAL A 536 -8.84 3.08 -23.63
N LEU A 537 -9.83 3.91 -23.94
CA LEU A 537 -9.66 5.02 -24.88
C LEU A 537 -9.18 6.26 -24.14
N VAL A 538 -8.07 6.84 -24.57
CA VAL A 538 -7.55 8.09 -24.02
C VAL A 538 -7.59 9.14 -25.12
N PHE A 539 -8.59 10.01 -25.09
CA PHE A 539 -8.76 11.11 -26.03
C PHE A 539 -8.00 12.35 -25.56
N MET A 540 -7.21 12.93 -26.44
CA MET A 540 -6.52 14.20 -26.20
C MET A 540 -6.93 15.17 -27.30
N THR A 541 -7.85 16.08 -27.00
CA THR A 541 -8.48 16.95 -28.02
C THR A 541 -8.87 18.30 -27.46
N ASP A 542 -8.87 19.33 -28.32
CA ASP A 542 -9.36 20.68 -27.99
C ASP A 542 -10.88 20.84 -28.24
N GLY A 543 -11.55 19.74 -28.63
CA GLY A 543 -12.99 19.64 -28.84
C GLY A 543 -13.52 20.27 -30.11
N ARG A 544 -12.67 20.78 -31.02
CA ARG A 544 -13.13 21.41 -32.28
C ARG A 544 -13.22 20.39 -33.41
N GLY A 545 -14.33 19.65 -33.51
CA GLY A 545 -14.63 18.89 -34.72
C GLY A 545 -15.01 19.82 -35.88
N ASN A 546 -14.17 19.92 -36.91
CA ASN A 546 -14.43 20.78 -38.08
C ASN A 546 -14.70 19.99 -39.37
N ILE A 547 -14.53 18.67 -39.35
CA ILE A 547 -14.61 17.80 -40.52
C ILE A 547 -15.51 16.61 -40.21
N ALA A 548 -16.48 16.37 -41.08
CA ALA A 548 -17.37 15.23 -41.05
C ALA A 548 -16.66 13.96 -41.59
N LEU A 549 -17.23 12.78 -41.35
CA LEU A 549 -16.65 11.49 -41.77
C LEU A 549 -16.44 11.37 -43.29
N ASP A 550 -17.20 12.12 -44.09
CA ASP A 550 -17.05 12.18 -45.55
C ASP A 550 -15.91 13.12 -46.01
N GLY A 551 -15.17 13.72 -45.06
CA GLY A 551 -14.09 14.66 -45.31
C GLY A 551 -14.54 16.08 -45.61
N THR A 552 -15.85 16.37 -45.58
CA THR A 552 -16.38 17.71 -45.82
C THR A 552 -16.22 18.62 -44.58
N PRO A 553 -15.89 19.91 -44.76
CA PRO A 553 -15.75 20.86 -43.66
C PRO A 553 -17.12 21.39 -43.21
N ASP A 554 -17.99 20.50 -42.72
CA ASP A 554 -19.31 20.82 -42.18
C ASP A 554 -19.32 20.63 -40.65
N ARG A 555 -19.34 21.75 -39.92
CA ARG A 555 -19.29 21.77 -38.44
C ARG A 555 -20.54 21.17 -37.80
N THR A 556 -21.71 21.43 -38.37
CA THR A 556 -22.99 20.93 -37.85
C THR A 556 -23.05 19.42 -37.97
N ARG A 557 -22.75 18.90 -39.15
CA ARG A 557 -22.74 17.46 -39.42
C ARG A 557 -21.63 16.73 -38.65
N ALA A 558 -20.46 17.35 -38.51
CA ALA A 558 -19.38 16.79 -37.70
C ALA A 558 -19.77 16.67 -36.22
N ALA A 559 -20.48 17.67 -35.66
CA ALA A 559 -20.95 17.63 -34.27
C ALA A 559 -21.98 16.53 -34.03
N GLU A 560 -22.96 16.36 -34.94
CA GLU A 560 -23.95 15.27 -34.88
C GLU A 560 -23.27 13.89 -34.93
N GLN A 561 -22.30 13.72 -35.83
CA GLN A 561 -21.56 12.46 -35.96
C GLN A 561 -20.71 12.14 -34.73
N VAL A 562 -20.02 13.14 -34.16
CA VAL A 562 -19.27 12.98 -32.91
C VAL A 562 -20.20 12.56 -31.77
N HIS A 563 -21.39 13.17 -31.67
CA HIS A 563 -22.38 12.80 -30.65
C HIS A 563 -22.86 11.36 -30.80
N ALA A 564 -23.23 10.94 -32.02
CA ALA A 564 -23.67 9.57 -32.29
C ALA A 564 -22.59 8.52 -31.97
N LEU A 565 -21.34 8.78 -32.34
CA LEU A 565 -20.22 7.87 -32.05
C LEU A 565 -19.86 7.85 -30.55
N ALA A 566 -20.01 8.99 -29.86
CA ALA A 566 -19.85 9.06 -28.41
C ALA A 566 -20.90 8.23 -27.67
N GLU A 567 -22.15 8.25 -28.11
CA GLU A 567 -23.21 7.38 -27.58
C GLU A 567 -22.89 5.90 -27.83
N GLN A 568 -22.37 5.55 -29.02
CA GLN A 568 -21.96 4.16 -29.29
C GLN A 568 -20.84 3.69 -28.36
N CYS A 569 -19.87 4.56 -28.02
CA CYS A 569 -18.83 4.24 -27.03
C CYS A 569 -19.45 3.89 -25.66
N ARG A 570 -20.46 4.66 -25.24
CA ARG A 570 -21.23 4.41 -24.02
C ARG A 570 -22.03 3.12 -24.07
N THR A 571 -22.79 2.88 -25.16
CA THR A 571 -23.58 1.66 -25.33
C THR A 571 -22.71 0.40 -25.32
N HIS A 572 -21.49 0.50 -25.85
CA HIS A 572 -20.51 -0.57 -25.81
C HIS A 572 -19.74 -0.66 -24.49
N GLU A 573 -20.02 0.17 -23.49
CA GLU A 573 -19.35 0.20 -22.19
C GLU A 573 -17.81 0.29 -22.33
N ILE A 574 -17.34 1.07 -23.31
CA ILE A 574 -15.91 1.31 -23.49
C ILE A 574 -15.48 2.41 -22.51
N ARG A 575 -14.52 2.10 -21.64
CA ARG A 575 -13.94 3.10 -20.76
C ARG A 575 -13.14 4.12 -21.56
N ALA A 576 -13.42 5.38 -21.31
CA ALA A 576 -12.84 6.50 -22.00
C ALA A 576 -12.38 7.57 -21.01
N ILE A 577 -11.28 8.23 -21.35
CA ILE A 577 -10.73 9.38 -20.63
C ILE A 577 -10.58 10.50 -21.65
N CYS A 578 -11.10 11.67 -21.34
CA CYS A 578 -11.01 12.86 -22.19
C CYS A 578 -10.07 13.87 -21.53
N ILE A 579 -8.99 14.22 -22.22
CA ILE A 579 -8.01 15.21 -21.80
C ILE A 579 -8.18 16.44 -22.71
N ASP A 580 -8.66 17.53 -22.12
CA ASP A 580 -8.74 18.85 -22.75
C ASP A 580 -7.34 19.47 -22.83
N ILE A 581 -6.86 19.65 -24.06
CA ILE A 581 -5.56 20.27 -24.39
C ILE A 581 -5.70 21.79 -24.65
N ALA A 582 -6.88 22.37 -24.44
CA ALA A 582 -7.11 23.80 -24.57
C ALA A 582 -6.59 24.58 -23.35
N ARG A 583 -6.00 25.77 -23.59
CA ARG A 583 -5.57 26.72 -22.53
C ARG A 583 -6.69 27.11 -21.56
N ARG A 584 -7.93 27.07 -22.02
CA ARG A 584 -9.13 27.32 -21.21
C ARG A 584 -10.07 26.15 -21.43
N PRO A 585 -10.66 25.59 -20.35
CA PRO A 585 -11.60 24.48 -20.47
C PRO A 585 -12.71 24.83 -21.46
N ARG A 586 -13.01 23.91 -22.38
CA ARG A 586 -14.05 24.11 -23.38
C ARG A 586 -15.25 23.23 -23.09
N GLU A 587 -16.43 23.83 -23.25
CA GLU A 587 -17.70 23.16 -23.09
C GLU A 587 -17.85 21.99 -24.07
N SER A 588 -17.32 22.09 -25.30
CA SER A 588 -17.37 21.02 -26.30
C SER A 588 -16.70 19.71 -25.86
N VAL A 589 -15.56 19.77 -25.13
CA VAL A 589 -14.90 18.57 -24.59
C VAL A 589 -15.68 18.02 -23.40
N SER A 590 -16.26 18.91 -22.59
CA SER A 590 -17.14 18.52 -21.48
C SER A 590 -18.40 17.80 -21.98
N THR A 591 -19.05 18.31 -23.03
CA THR A 591 -20.20 17.66 -23.66
C THR A 591 -19.80 16.29 -24.20
N LEU A 592 -18.68 16.19 -24.93
CA LEU A 592 -18.17 14.92 -25.44
C LEU A 592 -17.93 13.89 -24.32
N ALA A 593 -17.23 14.29 -23.26
CA ALA A 593 -16.98 13.43 -22.11
C ALA A 593 -18.30 12.99 -21.45
N SER A 594 -19.24 13.91 -21.28
CA SER A 594 -20.56 13.64 -20.72
C SER A 594 -21.45 12.76 -21.61
N THR A 595 -21.24 12.71 -22.92
CA THR A 595 -21.97 11.81 -23.84
C THR A 595 -21.34 10.43 -23.88
N MET A 596 -20.01 10.33 -23.78
CA MET A 596 -19.29 9.05 -23.70
C MET A 596 -19.40 8.39 -22.32
N GLY A 597 -19.62 9.18 -21.26
CA GLY A 597 -19.43 8.72 -19.88
C GLY A 597 -17.94 8.60 -19.53
N ALA A 598 -17.12 9.49 -20.09
CA ALA A 598 -15.68 9.54 -19.91
C ALA A 598 -15.29 10.47 -18.76
N ASP A 599 -14.16 10.19 -18.11
CA ASP A 599 -13.57 11.10 -17.13
C ASP A 599 -12.93 12.29 -17.85
N LEU A 600 -13.28 13.52 -17.45
CA LEU A 600 -12.77 14.76 -18.06
C LEU A 600 -11.62 15.35 -17.25
N HIS A 601 -10.49 15.62 -17.91
CA HIS A 601 -9.33 16.29 -17.33
C HIS A 601 -8.86 17.45 -18.18
N ILE A 602 -8.22 18.43 -17.54
CA ILE A 602 -7.68 19.62 -18.18
C ILE A 602 -6.17 19.58 -18.04
N LEU A 603 -5.43 19.71 -19.14
CA LEU A 603 -3.97 19.75 -19.13
C LEU A 603 -3.48 21.10 -18.56
N ARG A 604 -3.17 21.14 -17.25
CA ARG A 604 -2.52 22.29 -16.59
C ARG A 604 -1.01 22.06 -16.50
N HIS A 605 -0.21 23.12 -16.71
CA HIS A 605 1.26 23.07 -16.81
C HIS A 605 1.99 22.43 -15.61
N ALA A 606 1.36 22.30 -14.43
CA ALA A 606 1.99 21.82 -13.20
C ALA A 606 1.66 20.36 -12.81
N ASP A 607 0.71 19.70 -13.50
CA ASP A 607 0.04 18.48 -12.99
C ASP A 607 0.21 17.23 -13.88
N SER A 608 1.29 17.13 -14.66
CA SER A 608 1.53 15.95 -15.50
C SER A 608 1.63 14.64 -14.69
N ARG A 609 2.09 14.73 -13.44
CA ARG A 609 2.08 13.63 -12.46
C ARG A 609 0.65 13.24 -12.08
N ALA A 610 -0.17 14.19 -11.64
CA ALA A 610 -1.57 13.94 -11.26
C ALA A 610 -2.42 13.38 -12.43
N MET A 611 -2.15 13.81 -13.66
CA MET A 611 -2.78 13.22 -14.87
C MET A 611 -2.36 11.77 -15.09
N SER A 612 -1.08 11.46 -14.86
CA SER A 612 -0.58 10.09 -14.95
C SER A 612 -1.17 9.20 -13.85
N ASP A 613 -1.33 9.74 -12.64
CA ASP A 613 -1.96 9.05 -11.50
C ASP A 613 -3.45 8.78 -11.77
N LEU A 614 -4.14 9.66 -12.50
CA LEU A 614 -5.57 9.52 -12.78
C LEU A 614 -5.84 8.62 -13.99
N VAL A 615 -5.06 8.74 -15.08
CA VAL A 615 -5.10 7.73 -16.14
C VAL A 615 -4.74 6.36 -15.56
N ASN A 616 -3.81 6.31 -14.59
CA ASN A 616 -3.54 5.10 -13.81
C ASN A 616 -4.76 4.64 -13.01
N ALA A 617 -5.47 5.52 -12.30
CA ALA A 617 -6.67 5.18 -11.55
C ALA A 617 -7.80 4.71 -12.47
N SER A 618 -8.03 5.35 -13.61
CA SER A 618 -9.03 4.92 -14.59
C SER A 618 -8.58 3.66 -15.35
N LEU A 619 -7.27 3.39 -15.51
CA LEU A 619 -6.72 2.08 -15.93
C LEU A 619 -6.79 1.04 -14.79
N GLU A 620 -6.78 1.47 -13.53
CA GLU A 620 -7.15 0.88 -12.23
C GLU A 620 -8.59 0.35 -12.22
N GLU A 621 -9.49 1.24 -12.61
CA GLU A 621 -10.93 1.04 -12.59
C GLU A 621 -11.38 0.30 -13.83
N ALA A 622 -10.89 0.66 -15.03
CA ALA A 622 -10.06 -0.17 -15.92
C ALA A 622 -10.02 -1.70 -15.74
N ARG A 623 -9.69 -2.03 -14.53
CA ARG A 623 -9.26 -3.34 -14.14
C ARG A 623 -10.26 -3.90 -13.12
N SER A 624 -11.16 -3.10 -12.54
CA SER A 624 -12.36 -3.58 -11.82
C SER A 624 -13.45 -4.06 -12.77
#